data_AF-A0A346C882-F1
#
_entry.id   AF-A0A346C882-F1
#
_cell.length_a   1.000
_cell.length_b   1.000
_cell.length_c   1.000
_cell.angle_alpha   90.00
_cell.angle_beta   90.00
_cell.angle_gamma   90.00
#
_symmetry.space_group_name_H-M   'P 1'
#
loop_
_entity.id
_entity.type
_entity.pdbx_description
1 polymer ?
#
loop_
_entity_poly.entity_id
_entity_poly.type
_entity_poly.pdbx_seq_one_letter_code
_entity_poly.pdbx_strand_id
1 'polypeptide(L)'
;METSDSEFVRHSIWEHVSEARPFVSELEAEELELTNGECSDPGMYSMLSYGFVHPVFRPALEQLVEAVIVRSARLVEALLESGRPQVIELVSIRVTDQLLGFPELWERFSSYAGPRMRLEAELRREYYC
;
A
#
# COMPACT_ATOMS: atom_id res chain seq x y z
N MET A 1 -5.60 24.13 -1.46
CA MET A 1 -4.72 23.50 -0.46
C MET A 1 -4.38 22.14 -1.01
N GLU A 2 -3.12 21.89 -1.36
CA GLU A 2 -2.69 20.53 -1.70
C GLU A 2 -2.72 19.70 -0.42
N THR A 3 -3.47 18.60 -0.41
CA THR A 3 -3.42 17.61 0.68
C THR A 3 -2.01 17.04 0.79
N SER A 4 -1.53 16.82 2.02
CA SER A 4 -0.22 16.20 2.24
C SER A 4 -0.18 14.80 1.63
N ASP A 5 1.02 14.29 1.36
CA ASP A 5 1.17 12.93 0.81
C ASP A 5 0.64 11.87 1.79
N SER A 6 0.87 12.03 3.10
CA SER A 6 0.25 11.20 4.14
C SER A 6 -1.27 11.22 4.09
N GLU A 7 -1.87 12.41 4.00
CA GLU A 7 -3.31 12.55 3.96
C GLU A 7 -3.90 11.91 2.68
N PHE A 8 -3.21 12.08 1.54
CA PHE A 8 -3.58 11.44 0.29
C PHE A 8 -3.53 9.90 0.39
N VAL A 9 -2.46 9.32 0.95
CA VAL A 9 -2.33 7.87 1.16
C VAL A 9 -3.45 7.35 2.05
N ARG A 10 -3.72 8.03 3.16
CA ARG A 10 -4.78 7.64 4.10
C ARG A 10 -6.16 7.62 3.43
N HIS A 11 -6.53 8.70 2.74
CA HIS A 11 -7.81 8.78 2.02
C HIS A 11 -7.90 7.71 0.93
N SER A 12 -6.82 7.47 0.20
CA SER A 12 -6.77 6.44 -0.83
C SER A 12 -7.00 5.04 -0.25
N ILE A 13 -6.36 4.71 0.88
CA ILE A 13 -6.58 3.45 1.61
C ILE A 13 -8.04 3.34 2.01
N TRP A 14 -8.60 4.37 2.63
CA TRP A 14 -9.98 4.36 3.10
C TRP A 14 -10.98 4.20 1.96
N GLU A 15 -10.76 4.83 0.82
CA GLU A 15 -11.63 4.72 -0.36
C GLU A 15 -11.59 3.32 -0.98
N HIS A 16 -10.41 2.74 -1.12
CA HIS A 16 -10.22 1.54 -1.94
C HIS A 16 -10.24 0.24 -1.13
N VAL A 17 -9.74 0.24 0.10
CA VAL A 17 -9.52 -0.96 0.92
C VAL A 17 -10.03 -0.69 2.34
N SER A 18 -11.36 -0.74 2.52
CA SER A 18 -12.01 -0.47 3.80
C SER A 18 -11.54 -1.36 4.96
N GLU A 19 -11.04 -2.55 4.64
CA GLU A 19 -10.48 -3.52 5.59
C GLU A 19 -9.20 -3.04 6.26
N ALA A 20 -8.48 -2.10 5.62
CA ALA A 20 -7.28 -1.49 6.18
C ALA A 20 -7.59 -0.37 7.19
N ARG A 21 -8.84 0.14 7.22
CA ARG A 21 -9.22 1.28 8.07
C ARG A 21 -8.93 1.05 9.56
N PRO A 22 -9.30 -0.11 10.17
CA PRO A 22 -9.05 -0.33 11.60
C PRO A 22 -7.57 -0.29 11.93
N PHE A 23 -6.72 -0.90 11.09
CA PHE A 23 -5.27 -0.93 11.30
C PHE A 23 -4.64 0.45 11.15
N VAL A 24 -5.11 1.26 10.19
CA VAL A 24 -4.66 2.66 10.08
C VAL A 24 -5.06 3.47 11.31
N SER A 25 -6.29 3.29 11.81
CA SER A 25 -6.75 4.00 13.02
C SER A 25 -6.05 3.55 14.29
N GLU A 26 -5.65 2.28 14.40
CA GLU A 26 -4.78 1.80 15.48
C GLU A 26 -3.42 2.51 15.44
N LEU A 27 -2.79 2.62 14.26
CA LEU A 27 -1.54 3.36 14.09
C LEU A 27 -1.68 4.86 14.43
N GLU A 28 -2.79 5.49 14.02
CA GLU A 28 -3.07 6.90 14.38
C GLU A 28 -3.19 7.08 15.90
N ALA A 29 -3.79 6.11 16.60
CA ALA A 29 -3.90 6.15 18.06
C ALA A 29 -2.55 5.92 18.74
N GLU A 30 -1.75 4.96 18.27
CA GLU A 30 -0.39 4.71 18.77
C GLU A 30 0.51 5.93 18.60
N GLU A 31 0.47 6.60 17.45
CA GLU A 31 1.25 7.83 17.21
C GLU A 31 0.83 8.95 18.16
N LEU A 32 -0.47 9.09 18.41
CA LEU A 32 -0.99 10.08 19.34
C LEU A 32 -0.52 9.82 20.78
N GLU A 33 -0.45 8.56 21.20
CA GLU A 33 0.11 8.18 22.50
C GLU A 33 1.61 8.48 22.59
N LEU A 34 2.38 8.13 21.55
CA LEU A 34 3.83 8.34 21.50
C LEU A 34 4.22 9.82 21.51
N THR A 35 3.39 10.66 20.89
CA THR A 35 3.61 12.11 20.78
C THR A 35 2.92 12.90 21.88
N ASN A 36 2.39 12.24 22.92
CA ASN A 36 1.64 12.86 24.02
C ASN A 36 0.48 13.76 23.55
N GLY A 37 -0.18 13.37 22.46
CA GLY A 37 -1.32 14.09 21.89
C GLY A 37 -0.96 15.13 20.82
N GLU A 38 0.31 15.27 20.44
CA GLU A 38 0.75 16.33 19.53
C GLU A 38 0.56 15.99 18.04
N CYS A 39 0.65 14.71 17.65
CA CYS A 39 0.53 14.27 16.27
C CYS A 39 -0.20 12.93 16.18
N SER A 40 -1.11 12.78 15.21
CA SER A 40 -1.79 11.51 14.92
C SER A 40 -1.44 10.95 13.54
N ASP A 41 -0.46 11.52 12.83
CA ASP A 41 -0.03 11.03 11.52
C ASP A 41 1.10 10.01 11.69
N PRO A 42 0.83 8.69 11.57
CA PRO A 42 1.85 7.65 11.71
C PRO A 42 2.84 7.62 10.53
N GLY A 43 2.62 8.46 9.51
CA GLY A 43 3.42 8.54 8.30
C GLY A 43 3.04 7.49 7.26
N MET A 44 3.26 7.84 5.99
CA MET A 44 2.93 6.98 4.84
C MET A 44 3.56 5.59 4.90
N TYR A 45 4.81 5.50 5.38
CA TYR A 45 5.50 4.21 5.50
C TYR A 45 4.75 3.25 6.43
N SER A 46 4.35 3.74 7.61
CA SER A 46 3.63 2.94 8.60
C SER A 46 2.24 2.57 8.10
N MET A 47 1.51 3.52 7.49
CA MET A 47 0.20 3.26 6.91
C MET A 47 0.25 2.18 5.81
N LEU A 48 1.20 2.28 4.87
CA LEU A 48 1.32 1.28 3.80
C LEU A 48 1.80 -0.07 4.33
N SER A 49 2.77 -0.08 5.25
CA SER A 49 3.35 -1.34 5.74
C SER A 49 2.44 -2.06 6.73
N TYR A 50 2.10 -1.36 7.81
CA TYR A 50 1.44 -1.92 8.99
C TYR A 50 -0.07 -1.67 8.97
N GLY A 51 -0.55 -0.69 8.20
CA GLY A 51 -1.98 -0.47 8.00
C GLY A 51 -2.57 -1.25 6.82
N PHE A 52 -1.76 -1.55 5.79
CA PHE A 52 -2.26 -2.16 4.55
C PHE A 52 -1.54 -3.46 4.16
N VAL A 53 -0.24 -3.43 3.87
CA VAL A 53 0.48 -4.56 3.27
C VAL A 53 0.46 -5.79 4.17
N HIS A 54 0.89 -5.65 5.43
CA HIS A 54 0.98 -6.76 6.36
C HIS A 54 -0.38 -7.29 6.86
N PRO A 55 -1.33 -6.44 7.31
CA PRO A 55 -2.58 -6.96 7.88
C PRO A 55 -3.63 -7.32 6.83
N VAL A 56 -3.58 -6.77 5.61
CA VAL A 56 -4.65 -6.92 4.62
C VAL A 56 -4.15 -7.53 3.32
N PHE A 57 -3.21 -6.87 2.64
CA PHE A 57 -2.86 -7.26 1.26
C PHE A 57 -2.18 -8.62 1.19
N ARG A 58 -1.15 -8.85 2.02
CA ARG A 58 -0.42 -10.12 2.04
C ARG A 58 -1.31 -11.29 2.46
N PRO A 59 -2.10 -11.21 3.56
CA PRO A 59 -3.06 -12.27 3.91
C PRO A 59 -4.07 -12.55 2.80
N ALA A 60 -4.56 -11.52 2.11
CA ALA A 60 -5.48 -11.69 0.99
C ALA A 60 -4.85 -12.46 -0.17
N LEU A 61 -3.58 -12.20 -0.50
CA LEU A 61 -2.84 -12.98 -1.50
C LEU A 61 -2.60 -14.42 -1.04
N GLU A 62 -2.24 -14.63 0.23
CA GLU A 62 -1.97 -15.97 0.77
C GLU A 62 -3.23 -16.84 0.84
N GLN A 63 -4.38 -16.23 1.14
CA GLN A 63 -5.68 -16.91 1.26
C GLN A 63 -6.53 -16.83 -0.02
N LEU A 64 -6.02 -16.19 -1.08
CA LEU A 64 -6.72 -15.98 -2.35
C LEU A 64 -8.09 -15.30 -2.20
N VAL A 65 -8.17 -14.28 -1.33
CA VAL A 65 -9.40 -13.49 -1.13
C VAL A 65 -9.55 -12.48 -2.27
N GLU A 66 -10.03 -12.95 -3.42
CA GLU A 66 -10.09 -12.21 -4.69
C GLU A 66 -10.66 -10.80 -4.55
N ALA A 67 -11.78 -10.64 -3.83
CA ALA A 67 -12.41 -9.32 -3.66
C ALA A 67 -11.48 -8.28 -3.01
N VAL A 68 -10.66 -8.70 -2.05
CA VAL A 68 -9.68 -7.84 -1.37
C VAL A 68 -8.48 -7.59 -2.28
N ILE A 69 -8.03 -8.60 -3.04
CA ILE A 69 -6.94 -8.45 -4.02
C ILE A 69 -7.30 -7.43 -5.10
N VAL A 70 -8.51 -7.49 -5.66
CA VAL A 70 -9.01 -6.54 -6.66
C VAL A 70 -9.03 -5.11 -6.11
N ARG A 71 -9.54 -4.93 -4.88
CA ARG A 71 -9.54 -3.62 -4.19
C ARG A 71 -8.13 -3.09 -3.96
N SER A 72 -7.23 -3.98 -3.53
CA SER A 72 -5.81 -3.67 -3.29
C SER A 72 -5.09 -3.29 -4.58
N ALA A 73 -5.39 -3.96 -5.70
CA ALA A 73 -4.83 -3.62 -7.00
C ALA A 73 -5.24 -2.21 -7.44
N ARG A 74 -6.51 -1.82 -7.21
CA ARG A 74 -6.99 -0.46 -7.50
C ARG A 74 -6.32 0.59 -6.63
N LEU A 75 -6.14 0.32 -5.33
CA LEU A 75 -5.38 1.19 -4.44
C LEU A 75 -3.96 1.41 -4.96
N VAL A 76 -3.24 0.33 -5.23
CA VAL A 76 -1.85 0.38 -5.70
C VAL A 76 -1.75 1.16 -7.01
N GLU A 77 -2.65 0.93 -7.96
CA GLU A 77 -2.70 1.66 -9.22
C GLU A 77 -2.95 3.17 -8.99
N ALA A 78 -3.93 3.52 -8.14
CA ALA A 78 -4.23 4.92 -7.81
C ALA A 78 -3.05 5.64 -7.15
N LEU A 79 -2.31 4.96 -6.27
CA LEU A 79 -1.11 5.52 -5.64
C LEU A 79 0.01 5.74 -6.67
N LEU A 80 0.20 4.82 -7.61
CA LEU A 80 1.19 4.96 -8.69
C LEU A 80 0.79 6.05 -9.71
N GLU A 81 -0.50 6.24 -9.95
CA GLU A 81 -1.03 7.28 -10.86
C GLU A 81 -1.10 8.67 -10.24
N SER A 82 -0.83 8.80 -8.94
CA SER A 82 -1.00 10.04 -8.17
C SER A 82 -0.15 11.23 -8.65
N GLY A 83 0.93 10.96 -9.40
CA GLY A 83 1.92 11.97 -9.78
C GLY A 83 2.75 12.50 -8.61
N ARG A 84 2.68 11.86 -7.44
CA ARG A 84 3.40 12.24 -6.20
C ARG A 84 4.65 11.38 -6.04
N PRO A 85 5.87 11.91 -6.27
CA PRO A 85 7.08 11.10 -6.30
C PRO A 85 7.33 10.28 -5.02
N GLN A 86 7.09 10.87 -3.85
CA GLN A 86 7.31 10.18 -2.56
C GLN A 86 6.33 9.02 -2.34
N VAL A 87 5.07 9.19 -2.77
CA VAL A 87 4.05 8.14 -2.72
C VAL A 87 4.43 7.00 -3.66
N ILE A 88 4.83 7.32 -4.90
CA ILE A 88 5.25 6.35 -5.90
C ILE A 88 6.44 5.54 -5.38
N GLU A 89 7.48 6.21 -4.89
CA GLU A 89 8.67 5.56 -4.32
C GLU A 89 8.32 4.62 -3.17
N LEU A 90 7.40 5.02 -2.28
CA LEU A 90 6.93 4.17 -1.20
C LEU A 90 6.17 2.93 -1.69
N VAL A 91 5.32 3.06 -2.72
CA VAL A 91 4.66 1.90 -3.33
C VAL A 91 5.71 0.95 -3.91
N SER A 92 6.72 1.48 -4.61
CA SER A 92 7.79 0.68 -5.16
C SER A 92 8.50 -0.16 -4.09
N ILE A 93 8.86 0.47 -2.96
CA ILE A 93 9.62 -0.19 -1.88
C ILE A 93 8.74 -1.12 -1.04
N ARG A 94 7.48 -0.76 -0.76
CA ARG A 94 6.64 -1.50 0.20
C ARG A 94 5.68 -2.48 -0.44
N VAL A 95 5.37 -2.29 -1.71
CA VAL A 95 4.44 -3.15 -2.45
C VAL A 95 5.17 -3.90 -3.55
N THR A 96 5.86 -3.20 -4.46
CA THR A 96 6.50 -3.87 -5.60
C THR A 96 7.63 -4.79 -5.18
N ASP A 97 8.55 -4.31 -4.34
CA ASP A 97 9.66 -5.14 -3.82
C ASP A 97 9.15 -6.34 -3.00
N GLN A 98 8.06 -6.15 -2.26
CA GLN A 98 7.40 -7.23 -1.53
C GLN A 98 6.83 -8.28 -2.50
N LEU A 99 6.18 -7.87 -3.59
CA LEU A 99 5.63 -8.80 -4.57
C LEU A 99 6.73 -9.54 -5.35
N LEU A 100 7.79 -8.84 -5.74
CA LEU A 100 8.89 -9.42 -6.53
C LEU A 100 9.85 -10.25 -5.68
N GLY A 101 10.03 -9.90 -4.40
CA GLY A 101 10.84 -10.68 -3.46
C GLY A 101 10.25 -12.04 -3.10
N PHE A 102 8.95 -12.26 -3.36
CA PHE A 102 8.25 -13.53 -3.16
C PHE A 102 7.49 -13.91 -4.45
N PRO A 103 8.11 -14.66 -5.37
CA PRO A 103 7.54 -14.94 -6.70
C PRO A 103 6.10 -15.45 -6.68
N GLU A 104 5.74 -16.27 -5.69
CA GLU A 104 4.39 -16.79 -5.49
C GLU A 104 3.35 -15.69 -5.21
N LEU A 105 3.74 -14.58 -4.56
CA LEU A 105 2.86 -13.45 -4.33
C LEU A 105 2.63 -12.67 -5.61
N TRP A 106 3.69 -12.45 -6.40
CA TRP A 106 3.55 -11.82 -7.72
C TRP A 106 2.67 -12.66 -8.65
N GLU A 107 2.87 -13.98 -8.72
CA GLU A 107 2.04 -14.88 -9.55
C GLU A 107 0.56 -14.73 -9.23
N ARG A 108 0.21 -14.72 -7.93
CA ARG A 108 -1.18 -14.56 -7.44
C ARG A 108 -1.76 -13.18 -7.71
N PHE A 109 -0.93 -12.15 -7.78
CA PHE A 109 -1.37 -10.76 -7.96
C PHE A 109 -1.38 -10.28 -9.42
N SER A 110 -0.49 -10.81 -10.26
CA SER A 110 -0.15 -10.26 -11.58
C SER A 110 -1.33 -10.09 -12.54
N SER A 111 -2.36 -10.95 -12.46
CA SER A 111 -3.58 -10.85 -13.26
C SER A 111 -4.43 -9.63 -12.91
N TYR A 112 -4.34 -9.14 -11.67
CA TYR A 112 -5.08 -7.99 -11.15
C TYR A 112 -4.33 -6.67 -11.31
N ALA A 113 -3.00 -6.72 -11.52
CA ALA A 113 -2.17 -5.53 -11.64
C ALA A 113 -2.61 -4.64 -12.81
N GLY A 114 -2.79 -3.35 -12.53
CA GLY A 114 -3.05 -2.32 -13.54
C GLY A 114 -1.80 -1.95 -14.35
N PRO A 115 -1.95 -1.11 -15.39
CA PRO A 115 -0.85 -0.72 -16.27
C PRO A 115 0.39 -0.15 -15.56
N ARG A 116 0.22 0.72 -14.56
CA ARG A 116 1.33 1.32 -13.81
C ARG A 116 2.03 0.29 -12.96
N MET A 117 1.29 -0.55 -12.25
CA MET A 117 1.88 -1.60 -11.43
C MET A 117 2.64 -2.64 -12.27
N ARG A 118 2.16 -2.95 -13.47
CA ARG A 118 2.88 -3.82 -14.42
C ARG A 118 4.19 -3.18 -14.88
N LEU A 119 4.15 -1.92 -15.29
CA LEU A 119 5.35 -1.17 -15.70
C LEU A 119 6.37 -1.09 -14.55
N GLU A 120 5.90 -0.78 -13.34
CA GLU A 120 6.72 -0.72 -12.13
C GLU A 120 7.38 -2.07 -11.85
N ALA A 121 6.62 -3.16 -11.91
CA ALA A 121 7.14 -4.51 -11.73
C ALA A 121 8.17 -4.90 -12.80
N GLU A 122 7.96 -4.51 -14.07
CA GLU A 122 8.92 -4.74 -15.16
C GLU A 122 10.24 -4.00 -14.93
N LEU A 123 10.17 -2.71 -14.55
CA LEU A 123 11.36 -1.90 -14.27
C LEU A 123 12.15 -2.44 -13.08
N ARG A 124 11.48 -2.89 -12.02
CA ARG A 124 12.15 -3.39 -10.81
C ARG A 124 12.63 -4.83 -10.93
N ARG A 125 12.11 -5.62 -11.87
CA ARG A 125 12.47 -7.04 -12.04
C ARG A 125 13.97 -7.24 -12.29
N GLU A 126 14.66 -6.25 -12.86
CA GLU A 126 16.11 -6.26 -13.06
C GLU A 126 16.92 -6.52 -11.77
N TYR A 127 16.36 -6.18 -10.60
CA TYR A 127 17.01 -6.37 -9.30
C TYR A 127 16.72 -7.72 -8.63
N TYR A 128 15.82 -8.52 -9.20
CA TYR A 128 15.33 -9.79 -8.61
C TYR A 128 15.55 -11.00 -9.53
N CYS A 129 16.25 -10.80 -10.67
CA CYS A 129 16.65 -11.84 -11.63
C CYS A 129 18.01 -12.45 -11.31
#